data_AF-A0A3E0DWG0-F1
#
_entry.id   AF-A0A3E0DWG0-F1
#
_cell.length_a   1.000
_cell.length_b   1.000
_cell.length_c   1.000
_cell.angle_alpha   90.00
_cell.angle_beta   90.00
_cell.angle_gamma   90.00
#
_symmetry.space_group_name_H-M   'P 1'
#
loop_
_entity.id
_entity.type
_entity.pdbx_description
1 polymer ?
#
loop_
_entity_poly.entity_id
_entity_poly.type
_entity_poly.pdbx_seq_one_letter_code
_entity_poly.pdbx_strand_id
1 'polypeptide(L)'
;MKYLFSLAVILLIIDISHAQDSIKTYKIESRTFEIEKKYQVQEISINSDSTYIRTHYKVDKKSEIANYKNVIPSIKENGTFRKKGDFYFLKPYNQNFEMGRYKITDKKMIYYYEWHDKIKKGAKFKRIKQKSN
;
A
#
# COMPACT_ATOMS: atom_id res chain seq x y z
N MET A 1 24.40 13.96 -37.49
CA MET A 1 23.48 12.82 -37.27
C MET A 1 24.01 11.71 -36.35
N LYS A 2 25.29 11.68 -35.94
CA LYS A 2 25.81 10.67 -34.98
C LYS A 2 25.37 10.91 -33.52
N TYR A 3 25.14 12.16 -33.13
CA TYR A 3 24.81 12.52 -31.73
C TYR A 3 23.33 12.39 -31.37
N LEU A 4 22.42 12.38 -32.36
CA LEU A 4 20.98 12.18 -32.13
C LEU A 4 20.66 10.75 -31.70
N PHE A 5 21.41 9.76 -32.23
CA PHE A 5 21.28 8.36 -31.83
C PHE A 5 21.75 8.12 -30.38
N SER A 6 22.82 8.80 -29.95
CA SER A 6 23.30 8.70 -28.56
C SER A 6 22.38 9.36 -27.54
N LEU A 7 21.70 10.45 -27.91
CA LEU A 7 20.76 11.13 -26.99
C LEU A 7 19.48 10.30 -26.76
N ALA A 8 18.98 9.62 -27.79
CA ALA A 8 17.80 8.76 -27.70
C ALA A 8 18.06 7.51 -26.82
N VAL A 9 19.27 6.95 -26.87
CA VAL A 9 19.66 5.81 -26.01
C VAL A 9 19.78 6.23 -24.54
N ILE A 10 20.29 7.43 -24.26
CA ILE A 10 20.38 7.95 -22.89
C ILE A 10 18.99 8.19 -22.29
N LEU A 11 18.06 8.76 -23.06
CA LEU A 11 16.66 8.94 -22.62
C LEU A 11 15.98 7.60 -22.30
N LEU A 12 16.19 6.56 -23.14
CA LEU A 12 15.61 5.24 -22.91
C LEU A 12 16.11 4.56 -21.62
N ILE A 13 17.38 4.80 -21.23
CA ILE A 13 17.98 4.20 -20.02
C ILE A 13 17.43 4.86 -18.74
N ILE A 14 17.09 6.16 -18.79
CA ILE A 14 16.52 6.89 -17.65
C ILE A 14 15.10 6.36 -17.35
N ASP A 15 14.30 6.07 -18.38
CA ASP A 15 12.93 5.55 -18.20
C ASP A 15 12.90 4.13 -17.60
N ILE A 16 13.85 3.26 -17.94
CA ILE A 16 13.92 1.90 -17.38
C ILE A 16 14.26 1.94 -15.88
N SER A 17 15.03 2.93 -15.45
CA SER A 17 15.45 3.10 -14.05
C SER A 17 14.27 3.45 -13.14
N HIS A 18 13.24 4.14 -13.66
CA HIS A 18 12.02 4.47 -12.94
C HIS A 18 10.99 3.33 -12.88
N ALA A 19 11.11 2.34 -13.78
CA ALA A 19 10.23 1.16 -13.80
C ALA A 19 10.59 0.10 -12.73
N GLN A 20 11.69 0.28 -12.00
CA GLN A 20 12.23 -0.75 -11.11
C GLN A 20 11.68 -0.74 -9.68
N ASP A 21 10.91 0.29 -9.29
CA ASP A 21 10.13 0.22 -8.05
C ASP A 21 8.78 -0.44 -8.31
N SER A 22 8.80 -1.77 -8.43
CA SER A 22 7.62 -2.63 -8.55
C SER A 22 6.54 -2.24 -7.51
N ILE A 23 5.26 -2.39 -7.87
CA ILE A 23 4.13 -2.25 -6.93
C ILE A 23 4.36 -3.13 -5.70
N LYS A 24 4.42 -2.53 -4.50
CA LYS A 24 4.61 -3.26 -3.24
C LYS A 24 3.29 -3.31 -2.50
N THR A 25 2.70 -4.51 -2.40
CA THR A 25 1.46 -4.73 -1.65
C THR A 25 1.74 -5.30 -0.26
N TYR A 26 1.11 -4.72 0.76
CA TYR A 26 1.21 -5.16 2.15
C TYR A 26 -0.17 -5.52 2.69
N LYS A 27 -0.25 -6.62 3.44
CA LYS A 27 -1.49 -7.19 3.96
C LYS A 27 -1.48 -7.27 5.49
N ILE A 28 -2.64 -7.04 6.10
CA ILE A 28 -2.94 -7.44 7.48
C ILE A 28 -4.29 -8.15 7.55
N GLU A 29 -4.41 -9.07 8.49
CA GLU A 29 -5.65 -9.76 8.84
C GLU A 29 -6.07 -9.30 10.24
N SER A 30 -7.34 -8.98 10.43
CA SER A 30 -7.86 -8.58 11.75
C SER A 30 -9.32 -9.00 11.93
N ARG A 31 -9.84 -8.79 13.14
CA ARG A 31 -11.28 -8.80 13.38
C ARG A 31 -11.88 -7.44 13.02
N THR A 32 -13.18 -7.43 12.74
CA THR A 32 -14.01 -6.22 12.66
C THR A 32 -14.79 -6.07 13.98
N PHE A 33 -15.52 -4.97 14.12
CA PHE A 33 -16.48 -4.76 15.21
C PHE A 33 -17.93 -5.11 14.80
N GLU A 34 -18.10 -5.76 13.65
CA GLU A 34 -19.42 -6.08 13.08
C GLU A 34 -19.90 -7.47 13.54
N ILE A 35 -21.22 -7.62 13.67
CA ILE A 35 -21.86 -8.89 14.06
C ILE A 35 -21.74 -9.90 12.91
N GLU A 36 -22.04 -9.46 11.69
CA GLU A 36 -21.73 -10.16 10.45
C GLU A 36 -20.35 -9.71 9.96
N LYS A 37 -19.67 -10.51 9.12
CA LYS A 37 -18.34 -10.15 8.59
C LYS A 37 -17.28 -9.83 9.65
N LYS A 38 -17.16 -10.73 10.64
CA LYS A 38 -16.31 -10.60 11.85
C LYS A 38 -14.80 -10.51 11.57
N TYR A 39 -14.37 -10.80 10.34
CA TYR A 39 -12.96 -10.82 9.95
C TYR A 39 -12.73 -9.97 8.71
N GLN A 40 -11.52 -9.43 8.61
CA GLN A 40 -11.14 -8.64 7.44
C GLN A 40 -9.69 -8.86 7.04
N VAL A 41 -9.44 -8.63 5.76
CA VAL A 41 -8.13 -8.49 5.17
C VAL A 41 -8.02 -7.07 4.63
N GLN A 42 -6.99 -6.34 5.05
CA GLN A 42 -6.67 -5.04 4.46
C GLN A 42 -5.37 -5.16 3.65
N GLU A 43 -5.41 -4.69 2.42
CA GLU A 43 -4.25 -4.53 1.55
C GLU A 43 -3.96 -3.06 1.31
N ILE A 44 -2.67 -2.70 1.26
CA ILE A 44 -2.18 -1.40 0.81
C ILE A 44 -1.09 -1.66 -0.23
N SER A 45 -1.33 -1.26 -1.47
CA SER A 45 -0.39 -1.29 -2.59
C SER A 45 0.23 0.09 -2.77
N ILE A 46 1.56 0.15 -2.76
CA ILE A 46 2.35 1.36 -2.97
C ILE A 46 2.94 1.30 -4.37
N ASN A 47 2.64 2.31 -5.18
CA ASN A 47 3.11 2.44 -6.55
C ASN A 47 4.32 3.39 -6.62
N SER A 48 5.13 3.28 -7.67
CA SER A 48 6.33 4.11 -7.87
C SER A 48 6.00 5.57 -8.20
N ASP A 49 4.81 5.84 -8.73
CA ASP A 49 4.29 7.17 -9.11
C ASP A 49 3.74 7.99 -7.92
N SER A 50 4.13 7.65 -6.68
CA SER A 50 3.64 8.27 -5.45
C SER A 50 2.13 8.09 -5.19
N THR A 51 1.49 7.11 -5.83
CA THR A 51 0.11 6.73 -5.55
C THR A 51 0.01 5.45 -4.72
N TYR A 52 -1.15 5.23 -4.11
CA TYR A 52 -1.46 3.99 -3.41
C TYR A 52 -2.89 3.54 -3.67
N ILE A 53 -3.11 2.24 -3.49
CA ILE A 53 -4.43 1.61 -3.49
C ILE A 53 -4.62 0.91 -2.15
N ARG A 54 -5.70 1.22 -1.44
CA ARG A 54 -6.12 0.54 -0.22
C ARG A 54 -7.36 -0.28 -0.49
N THR A 55 -7.36 -1.54 -0.10
CA THR A 55 -8.48 -2.45 -0.37
C THR A 55 -8.83 -3.25 0.87
N HIS A 56 -10.11 -3.27 1.23
CA HIS A 56 -10.62 -4.02 2.37
C HIS A 56 -11.54 -5.13 1.89
N TYR A 57 -11.30 -6.32 2.40
CA TYR A 57 -12.14 -7.49 2.21
C TYR A 57 -12.67 -7.87 3.57
N LYS A 58 -13.96 -8.17 3.66
CA LYS A 58 -14.61 -8.59 4.90
C LYS A 58 -15.27 -9.94 4.69
N VAL A 59 -15.10 -10.84 5.66
CA VAL A 59 -15.58 -12.23 5.61
C VAL A 59 -16.19 -12.64 6.94
N ASP A 60 -17.13 -13.56 6.91
CA ASP A 60 -17.90 -13.96 8.09
C ASP A 60 -17.10 -14.89 8.99
N LYS A 61 -16.34 -15.81 8.38
CA LYS A 61 -15.58 -16.84 9.09
C LYS A 61 -14.07 -16.66 8.88
N LYS A 62 -13.29 -16.94 9.92
CA LYS A 62 -11.82 -16.85 9.86
C LYS A 62 -11.22 -17.75 8.76
N SER A 63 -11.82 -18.90 8.49
CA SER A 63 -11.38 -19.84 7.45
C SER A 63 -11.46 -19.26 6.04
N GLU A 64 -12.35 -18.29 5.80
CA GLU A 64 -12.54 -17.66 4.49
C GLU A 64 -11.43 -16.65 4.16
N ILE A 65 -10.63 -16.24 5.17
CA ILE A 65 -9.47 -15.35 4.98
C ILE A 65 -8.46 -15.92 3.98
N ALA A 66 -8.35 -17.24 3.84
CA ALA A 66 -7.45 -17.85 2.87
C ALA A 66 -7.84 -17.51 1.42
N ASN A 67 -9.14 -17.38 1.14
CA ASN A 67 -9.72 -17.15 -0.18
C ASN A 67 -10.36 -15.76 -0.33
N TYR A 68 -9.98 -14.80 0.53
CA TYR A 68 -10.54 -13.45 0.55
C TYR A 68 -10.53 -12.72 -0.81
N LYS A 69 -9.61 -13.06 -1.72
CA LYS A 69 -9.55 -12.48 -3.07
C LYS A 69 -10.75 -12.83 -3.96
N ASN A 70 -11.52 -13.87 -3.61
CA ASN A 70 -12.76 -14.23 -4.28
C ASN A 70 -13.96 -13.41 -3.79
N VAL A 71 -13.77 -12.61 -2.73
CA VAL A 71 -14.82 -11.77 -2.14
C VAL A 71 -14.75 -10.37 -2.75
N ILE A 72 -15.91 -9.78 -3.03
CA ILE A 72 -15.99 -8.39 -3.47
C ILE A 72 -15.46 -7.47 -2.36
N PRO A 73 -14.49 -6.59 -2.63
CA PRO A 73 -13.98 -5.67 -1.62
C PRO A 73 -15.09 -4.80 -1.04
N SER A 74 -15.12 -4.66 0.29
CA SER A 74 -16.03 -3.71 0.96
C SER A 74 -15.58 -2.26 0.78
N ILE A 75 -14.27 -2.04 0.64
CA ILE A 75 -13.67 -0.72 0.36
C ILE A 75 -12.58 -0.92 -0.69
N LYS A 76 -12.55 -0.03 -1.69
CA LYS A 76 -11.40 0.14 -2.58
C LYS A 76 -11.19 1.64 -2.77
N GLU A 77 -10.07 2.15 -2.29
CA GLU A 77 -9.75 3.56 -2.22
C GLU A 77 -8.37 3.83 -2.82
N ASN A 78 -8.25 4.92 -3.57
CA ASN A 78 -7.00 5.38 -4.13
C ASN A 78 -6.57 6.69 -3.47
N GLY A 79 -5.28 6.95 -3.47
CA GLY A 79 -4.74 8.22 -2.99
C GLY A 79 -3.29 8.42 -3.38
N THR A 80 -2.72 9.50 -2.84
CA THR A 80 -1.29 9.80 -2.97
C THR A 80 -0.59 9.61 -1.65
N PHE A 81 0.73 9.50 -1.70
CA PHE A 81 1.54 9.60 -0.50
C PHE A 81 2.69 10.57 -0.69
N ARG A 82 3.15 11.13 0.43
CA ARG A 82 4.40 11.88 0.50
C ARG A 82 5.31 11.27 1.54
N LYS A 83 6.61 11.48 1.40
CA LYS A 83 7.63 11.04 2.36
C LYS A 83 8.19 12.25 3.13
N LYS A 84 8.30 12.14 4.45
CA LYS A 84 9.01 13.10 5.31
C LYS A 84 9.86 12.32 6.31
N GLY A 85 11.18 12.41 6.16
CA GLY A 85 12.13 11.55 6.88
C GLY A 85 11.86 10.06 6.59
N ASP A 86 11.76 9.25 7.65
CA ASP A 86 11.47 7.81 7.56
C ASP A 86 10.00 7.47 7.31
N PHE A 87 9.10 8.46 7.36
CA PHE A 87 7.67 8.23 7.37
C PHE A 87 7.04 8.58 6.02
N TYR A 88 6.11 7.73 5.62
CA TYR A 88 5.19 7.89 4.51
C TYR A 88 3.83 8.33 5.08
N PHE A 89 3.22 9.31 4.43
CA PHE A 89 1.94 9.90 4.83
C PHE A 89 0.96 9.69 3.68
N LEU A 90 -0.03 8.84 3.90
CA LEU A 90 -1.02 8.47 2.89
C LEU A 90 -2.22 9.41 2.97
N LYS A 91 -2.64 9.95 1.82
CA LYS A 91 -3.78 10.84 1.68
C LYS A 91 -4.73 10.33 0.58
N PRO A 92 -5.97 9.92 0.94
CA PRO A 92 -6.99 9.56 -0.03
C PRO A 92 -7.36 10.73 -0.94
N TYR A 93 -7.75 10.45 -2.19
CA TYR A 93 -8.21 11.53 -3.09
C TYR A 93 -9.54 12.15 -2.66
N ASN A 94 -10.39 11.37 -1.97
CA ASN A 94 -11.70 11.78 -1.48
C ASN A 94 -11.65 12.45 -0.08
N GLN A 95 -10.46 12.67 0.50
CA GLN A 95 -10.30 13.24 1.83
C GLN A 95 -9.22 14.33 1.85
N ASN A 96 -9.40 15.31 2.72
CA ASN A 96 -8.47 16.43 2.88
C ASN A 96 -7.42 16.20 3.98
N PHE A 97 -7.46 15.07 4.66
CA PHE A 97 -6.53 14.72 5.76
C PHE A 97 -5.76 13.44 5.46
N GLU A 98 -4.64 13.26 6.17
CA GLU A 98 -3.77 12.08 6.05
C GLU A 98 -4.26 10.94 6.96
N MET A 99 -4.20 9.70 6.48
CA MET A 99 -4.59 8.50 7.24
C MET A 99 -3.52 8.05 8.25
N GLY A 100 -2.62 8.95 8.64
CA GLY A 100 -1.54 8.72 9.60
C GLY A 100 -0.19 8.36 8.97
N ARG A 101 0.71 7.82 9.81
CA ARG A 101 2.14 7.68 9.50
C ARG A 101 2.52 6.22 9.29
N TYR A 102 3.28 5.96 8.23
CA TYR A 102 3.70 4.62 7.87
C TYR A 102 5.22 4.55 7.73
N LYS A 103 5.86 3.56 8.38
CA LYS A 103 7.23 3.16 8.00
C LYS A 103 7.13 1.98 7.07
N ILE A 104 7.70 2.10 5.88
CA ILE A 104 7.63 1.11 4.82
C ILE A 104 9.03 0.56 4.58
N THR A 105 9.13 -0.77 4.55
CA THR A 105 10.35 -1.51 4.23
C THR A 105 10.00 -2.59 3.23
N ASP A 106 11.00 -3.18 2.58
CA ASP A 106 10.80 -4.27 1.63
C ASP A 106 10.01 -5.46 2.19
N LYS A 107 10.00 -5.69 3.51
CA LYS A 107 9.32 -6.85 4.12
C LYS A 107 7.98 -6.52 4.78
N LYS A 108 7.78 -5.26 5.19
CA LYS A 108 6.65 -4.87 6.04
C LYS A 108 6.35 -3.38 5.96
N MET A 109 5.10 -3.05 6.25
CA MET A 109 4.62 -1.69 6.49
C MET A 109 4.09 -1.62 7.94
N ILE A 110 4.45 -0.58 8.67
CA ILE A 110 4.01 -0.37 10.06
C ILE A 110 3.28 0.96 10.15
N TYR A 111 2.03 0.92 10.59
CA TYR A 111 1.22 2.09 10.92
C TYR A 111 1.57 2.62 12.31
N TYR A 112 1.63 3.93 12.43
CA TYR A 112 1.83 4.66 13.68
C TYR A 112 0.75 5.72 13.86
N TYR A 113 0.32 5.91 15.11
CA TYR A 113 -0.66 6.91 15.52
C TYR A 113 -0.12 7.74 16.69
N GLU A 114 -0.68 8.92 16.89
CA GLU A 114 -0.39 9.76 18.04
C GLU A 114 -1.26 9.36 19.24
N TRP A 115 -0.65 9.31 20.42
CA TRP A 115 -1.31 8.99 21.68
C TRP A 115 -0.61 9.72 22.83
N HIS A 116 -1.29 10.70 23.43
CA HIS A 116 -0.75 11.58 24.50
C HIS A 116 0.69 12.05 24.19
N ASP A 117 0.86 12.80 23.10
CA ASP A 117 2.13 13.37 22.64
C ASP A 117 3.23 12.36 22.29
N LYS A 118 2.89 11.07 22.24
CA LYS A 118 3.81 9.99 21.88
C LYS A 118 3.35 9.32 20.60
N ILE A 119 4.31 8.95 19.75
CA ILE A 119 4.04 8.12 18.58
C ILE A 119 4.02 6.65 19.01
N LYS A 120 2.89 5.96 18.78
CA LYS A 120 2.71 4.54 19.09
C LYS A 120 2.61 3.71 17.82
N LYS A 121 3.10 2.46 17.89
CA LYS A 121 2.93 1.46 16.83
C LYS A 121 1.49 0.94 16.89
N GLY A 122 0.79 1.02 15.77
CA GLY A 122 -0.52 0.39 15.60
C GLY A 122 -0.38 -0.93 14.85
N ALA A 123 -0.79 -0.95 13.59
CA ALA A 123 -0.85 -2.16 12.77
C ALA A 123 0.50 -2.50 12.08
N LYS A 124 0.78 -3.79 11.94
CA LYS A 124 1.91 -4.31 11.15
C LYS A 124 1.39 -5.13 9.98
N PHE A 125 1.62 -4.62 8.78
CA PHE A 125 1.29 -5.27 7.51
C PHE A 125 2.52 -6.04 7.02
N LYS A 126 2.30 -7.26 6.53
CA LYS A 126 3.33 -8.11 5.91
C LYS A 126 3.30 -7.92 4.40
N ARG A 127 4.45 -7.85 3.73
CA ARG A 127 4.46 -7.83 2.26
C ARG A 127 3.91 -9.13 1.71
N ILE A 128 3.07 -9.03 0.68
CA ILE A 128 2.67 -10.17 -0.13
C ILE A 128 3.45 -10.11 -1.45
N LYS A 129 4.01 -11.25 -1.87
CA LYS A 129 4.59 -11.36 -3.20
C LYS A 129 3.43 -11.42 -4.19
N GLN A 130 3.39 -10.52 -5.16
CA GLN A 130 2.51 -10.70 -6.31
C GLN A 130 3.02 -11.94 -7.05
N LYS A 131 2.12 -12.89 -7.34
CA LYS A 131 2.46 -13.97 -8.29
C LYS A 131 2.57 -13.29 -9.64
N SER A 132 3.75 -13.31 -10.24
CA SER A 132 3.90 -13.04 -11.66
C SER A 132 3.05 -14.06 -12.39
N ASN A 133 2.01 -13.60 -13.09
CA ASN A 133 1.28 -14.43 -14.05
C ASN A 133 2.14 -14.60 -15.31
#